data_AF-A0A7K0VTB4-F1
#
_entry.id   AF-A0A7K0VTB4-F1
#
_cell.length_a   1.000
_cell.length_b   1.000
_cell.length_c   1.000
_cell.angle_alpha   90.00
_cell.angle_beta   90.00
_cell.angle_gamma   90.00
#
_symmetry.space_group_name_H-M   'P 1'
#
loop_
_entity.id
_entity.type
_entity.pdbx_description
1 polymer ?
#
loop_
_entity_poly.entity_id
_entity_poly.type
_entity_poly.pdbx_seq_one_letter_code
_entity_poly.pdbx_strand_id
1 'polypeptide(L)'
;PRGDNKEGWDNIDIFGWLGYPMQIKVNFLCRDSILAAPLALDLVLFTDLAQRAGIGGIQEWLSFYYKSPQVAPGLKPEHDLFVQLAKLKNTLRWMMGEDQITHLGREYYDEA
;
A
#
# COMPACT_ATOMS: atom_id res chain seq x y z
N PRO A 1 -1.91 -31.17 0.82
CA PRO A 1 -1.57 -31.50 -0.59
C PRO A 1 -1.04 -30.33 -1.44
N ARG A 2 -1.48 -29.06 -1.24
CA ARG A 2 -1.04 -27.94 -2.08
C ARG A 2 0.15 -27.12 -1.54
N GLY A 3 0.50 -27.27 -0.26
CA GLY A 3 1.69 -26.64 0.33
C GLY A 3 1.64 -25.12 0.22
N ASP A 4 2.71 -24.53 -0.28
CA ASP A 4 2.86 -23.09 -0.53
C ASP A 4 1.92 -22.54 -1.63
N ASN A 5 1.33 -23.41 -2.45
CA ASN A 5 0.37 -22.97 -3.46
C ASN A 5 -0.94 -22.56 -2.80
N LYS A 6 -1.33 -21.30 -3.04
CA LYS A 6 -2.59 -20.73 -2.61
C LYS A 6 -3.47 -20.39 -3.80
N GLU A 7 -4.76 -20.44 -3.55
CA GLU A 7 -5.79 -20.07 -4.49
C GLU A 7 -6.79 -19.17 -3.77
N GLY A 8 -6.95 -17.93 -4.24
CA GLY A 8 -7.92 -16.96 -3.76
C GLY A 8 -9.03 -16.79 -4.78
N TRP A 9 -10.28 -16.86 -4.34
CA TRP A 9 -11.45 -16.69 -5.19
C TRP A 9 -12.26 -15.51 -4.69
N ASP A 10 -12.41 -14.49 -5.52
CA ASP A 10 -13.20 -13.30 -5.23
C ASP A 10 -14.35 -13.18 -6.23
N ASN A 11 -15.55 -12.93 -5.73
CA ASN A 11 -16.71 -12.55 -6.54
C ASN A 11 -17.20 -11.19 -6.07
N ILE A 12 -17.08 -10.20 -6.94
CA ILE A 12 -17.45 -8.81 -6.68
C ILE A 12 -18.69 -8.51 -7.51
N ASP A 13 -19.83 -8.43 -6.84
CA ASP A 13 -21.08 -8.03 -7.46
C ASP A 13 -21.13 -6.50 -7.54
N ILE A 14 -21.39 -5.97 -8.74
CA ILE A 14 -21.47 -4.52 -8.99
C ILE A 14 -22.75 -4.21 -9.78
N PHE A 15 -23.14 -2.94 -9.82
CA PHE A 15 -24.23 -2.48 -10.66
C PHE A 15 -23.81 -1.23 -11.43
N GLY A 16 -24.32 -1.11 -12.65
CA GLY A 16 -24.02 0.01 -13.54
C GLY A 16 -25.16 1.03 -13.61
N TRP A 17 -25.11 1.83 -14.67
CA TRP A 17 -26.22 2.71 -15.07
C TRP A 17 -27.55 1.94 -15.09
N LEU A 18 -28.65 2.60 -14.70
CA LEU A 18 -29.99 1.99 -14.60
C LEU A 18 -30.09 0.75 -13.69
N GLY A 19 -29.10 0.51 -12.82
CA GLY A 19 -29.10 -0.61 -11.88
C GLY A 19 -28.85 -1.98 -12.52
N TYR A 20 -28.34 -2.03 -13.75
CA TYR A 20 -28.01 -3.31 -14.39
C TYR A 20 -26.92 -4.04 -13.58
N PRO A 21 -27.19 -5.26 -13.09
CA PRO A 21 -26.23 -6.02 -12.31
C PRO A 21 -25.12 -6.58 -13.20
N MET A 22 -23.89 -6.59 -12.69
CA MET A 22 -22.71 -7.17 -13.31
C MET A 22 -21.86 -7.84 -12.24
N GLN A 23 -20.87 -8.65 -12.64
CA GLN A 23 -19.98 -9.33 -11.71
C GLN A 23 -18.53 -9.27 -12.22
N ILE A 24 -17.60 -9.10 -11.29
CA ILE A 24 -16.17 -9.32 -11.51
C ILE A 24 -15.79 -10.56 -10.69
N LYS A 25 -15.25 -11.59 -11.36
CA LYS A 25 -14.74 -12.80 -10.71
C LYS A 25 -13.23 -12.85 -10.89
N VAL A 26 -12.52 -13.02 -9.79
CA VAL A 26 -11.06 -13.14 -9.79
C VAL A 26 -10.70 -14.49 -9.18
N ASN A 27 -9.88 -15.27 -9.88
CA ASN A 27 -9.19 -16.42 -9.31
C ASN A 27 -7.69 -16.12 -9.32
N PHE A 28 -7.11 -16.01 -8.12
CA PHE A 28 -5.72 -15.70 -7.90
C PHE A 28 -4.96 -16.94 -7.42
N LEU A 29 -4.24 -17.57 -8.34
CA LEU A 29 -3.32 -18.66 -8.02
C LEU A 29 -1.93 -18.07 -7.75
N CYS A 30 -1.41 -18.31 -6.57
CA CYS A 30 -0.12 -17.77 -6.16
C CYS A 30 0.65 -18.72 -5.24
N ARG A 31 1.85 -18.28 -4.87
CA ARG A 31 2.68 -18.90 -3.85
C ARG A 31 2.81 -17.91 -2.71
N ASP A 32 2.34 -18.27 -1.52
CA ASP A 32 2.30 -17.32 -0.40
C ASP A 32 3.71 -16.85 -0.01
N SER A 33 4.69 -17.77 -0.03
CA SER A 33 6.07 -17.47 0.40
C SER A 33 6.77 -16.50 -0.54
N ILE A 34 6.59 -16.62 -1.87
CA ILE A 34 7.25 -15.70 -2.82
C ILE A 34 6.63 -14.31 -2.80
N LEU A 35 5.37 -14.18 -2.38
CA LEU A 35 4.74 -12.89 -2.14
C LEU A 35 5.17 -12.28 -0.80
N ALA A 36 5.29 -13.10 0.25
CA ALA A 36 5.62 -12.62 1.60
C ALA A 36 7.11 -12.26 1.79
N ALA A 37 8.03 -13.04 1.20
CA ALA A 37 9.47 -12.83 1.36
C ALA A 37 9.96 -11.41 0.97
N PRO A 38 9.60 -10.84 -0.19
CA PRO A 38 10.01 -9.47 -0.53
C PRO A 38 9.37 -8.43 0.39
N LEU A 39 8.12 -8.62 0.84
CA LEU A 39 7.47 -7.71 1.78
C LEU A 39 8.23 -7.67 3.13
N ALA A 40 8.67 -8.84 3.61
CA ALA A 40 9.46 -8.93 4.83
C ALA A 40 10.83 -8.25 4.67
N LEU A 41 11.49 -8.41 3.52
CA LEU A 41 12.75 -7.74 3.22
C LEU A 41 12.58 -6.21 3.23
N ASP A 42 11.58 -5.69 2.54
CA ASP A 42 11.28 -4.26 2.49
C ASP A 42 11.01 -3.69 3.90
N LEU A 43 10.23 -4.40 4.72
CA LEU A 43 9.94 -4.00 6.09
C LEU A 43 11.21 -3.90 6.94
N VAL A 44 12.14 -4.85 6.82
CA VAL A 44 13.42 -4.80 7.55
C VAL A 44 14.25 -3.60 7.09
N LEU A 45 14.36 -3.38 5.79
CA LEU A 45 15.13 -2.27 5.22
C LEU A 45 14.55 -0.91 5.63
N PHE A 46 13.24 -0.73 5.55
CA PHE A 46 12.60 0.53 5.91
C PHE A 46 12.56 0.77 7.42
N THR A 47 12.47 -0.28 8.23
CA THR A 47 12.56 -0.13 9.70
C THR A 47 13.97 0.27 10.13
N ASP A 48 15.02 -0.30 9.52
CA ASP A 48 16.41 0.15 9.74
C ASP A 48 16.60 1.61 9.29
N LEU A 49 16.04 2.01 8.14
CA LEU A 49 16.05 3.40 7.70
C LEU A 49 15.36 4.33 8.72
N ALA A 50 14.16 3.95 9.21
CA ALA A 50 13.43 4.73 10.21
C ALA A 50 14.27 4.94 11.47
N GLN A 51 14.91 3.87 11.95
CA GLN A 51 15.78 3.91 13.11
C GLN A 51 16.96 4.86 12.90
N ARG A 52 17.65 4.79 11.75
CA ARG A 52 18.77 5.68 11.42
C ARG A 52 18.34 7.14 11.26
N ALA A 53 17.11 7.38 10.80
CA ALA A 53 16.52 8.71 10.69
C ALA A 53 15.98 9.23 12.04
N GLY A 54 16.08 8.46 13.13
CA GLY A 54 15.56 8.85 14.45
C GLY A 54 14.03 8.83 14.54
N ILE A 55 13.36 8.17 13.60
CA ILE A 55 11.90 8.07 13.55
C ILE A 55 11.46 6.83 14.32
N GLY A 56 10.60 7.02 15.32
CA GLY A 56 10.11 5.96 16.20
C GLY A 56 8.60 6.05 16.46
N GLY A 57 8.07 5.10 17.23
CA GLY A 57 6.63 4.99 17.47
C GLY A 57 5.87 4.42 16.26
N ILE A 58 4.59 4.76 16.12
CA ILE A 58 3.73 4.22 15.06
C ILE A 58 4.21 4.71 13.69
N GLN A 59 4.72 3.79 12.88
CA GLN A 59 5.22 4.05 11.53
C GLN A 59 4.10 3.93 10.50
N GLU A 60 3.16 4.88 10.48
CA GLU A 60 2.00 4.79 9.58
C GLU A 60 2.35 4.78 8.08
N TRP A 61 3.54 5.26 7.69
CA TRP A 61 4.02 5.22 6.31
C TRP A 61 4.36 3.80 5.82
N LEU A 62 4.54 2.85 6.73
CA LEU A 62 4.73 1.42 6.41
C LEU A 62 3.40 0.66 6.25
N SER A 63 2.25 1.33 6.37
CA SER A 63 0.91 0.71 6.28
C SER A 63 0.69 -0.08 4.99
N PHE A 64 1.36 0.29 3.89
CA PHE A 64 1.34 -0.40 2.60
C PHE A 64 1.65 -1.91 2.71
N TYR A 65 2.47 -2.30 3.69
CA TYR A 65 2.91 -3.68 3.87
C TYR A 65 2.02 -4.50 4.83
N TYR A 66 1.03 -3.89 5.48
CA TYR A 66 0.24 -4.52 6.53
C TYR A 66 -1.24 -4.59 6.18
N LYS A 67 -1.84 -5.77 6.43
CA LYS A 67 -3.29 -5.97 6.31
C LYS A 67 -4.10 -5.15 7.32
N SER A 68 -3.55 -4.93 8.50
CA SER A 68 -4.17 -4.19 9.61
C SER A 68 -3.21 -3.13 10.12
N PRO A 69 -3.12 -1.98 9.43
CA PRO A 69 -2.17 -0.93 9.79
C PRO A 69 -2.49 -0.33 11.16
N GLN A 70 -1.45 -0.05 11.94
CA GLN A 70 -1.58 0.64 13.22
C GLN A 70 -1.61 2.15 12.99
N VAL A 71 -2.46 2.84 13.75
CA VAL A 71 -2.62 4.30 13.73
C VAL A 71 -2.75 4.85 15.15
N ALA A 72 -2.53 6.14 15.31
CA ALA A 72 -2.72 6.80 16.60
C ALA A 72 -4.19 6.69 17.09
N PRO A 73 -4.43 6.71 18.42
CA PRO A 73 -5.78 6.70 18.97
C PRO A 73 -6.67 7.78 18.38
N GLY A 74 -7.90 7.42 17.97
CA GLY A 74 -8.86 8.33 17.35
C GLY A 74 -8.75 8.46 15.83
N LEU A 75 -7.70 7.90 15.20
CA LEU A 75 -7.58 7.86 13.74
C LEU A 75 -8.18 6.58 13.15
N LYS A 76 -8.68 6.68 11.93
CA LYS A 76 -9.12 5.53 11.13
C LYS A 76 -7.92 5.01 10.32
N PRO A 77 -7.62 3.69 10.34
CA PRO A 77 -6.59 3.13 9.48
C PRO A 77 -6.99 3.22 8.00
N GLU A 78 -6.10 3.75 7.17
CA GLU A 78 -6.24 3.75 5.72
C GLU A 78 -6.02 2.34 5.17
N HIS A 79 -6.85 1.89 4.24
CA HIS A 79 -6.76 0.58 3.59
C HIS A 79 -6.70 0.68 2.05
N ASP A 80 -6.82 1.88 1.49
CA ASP A 80 -6.55 2.14 0.08
C ASP A 80 -5.04 2.03 -0.18
N LEU A 81 -4.66 1.00 -0.94
CA LEU A 81 -3.27 0.66 -1.24
C LEU A 81 -2.54 1.79 -1.98
N PHE A 82 -3.24 2.58 -2.81
CA PHE A 82 -2.63 3.68 -3.56
C PHE A 82 -2.36 4.89 -2.66
N VAL A 83 -3.27 5.19 -1.73
CA VAL A 83 -3.06 6.23 -0.72
C VAL A 83 -1.91 5.84 0.21
N GLN A 84 -1.85 4.58 0.65
CA GLN A 84 -0.73 4.07 1.44
C GLN A 84 0.61 4.15 0.68
N LEU A 85 0.63 3.82 -0.61
CA LEU A 85 1.83 3.93 -1.45
C LEU A 85 2.27 5.40 -1.63
N ALA A 86 1.32 6.32 -1.81
CA ALA A 86 1.61 7.74 -1.87
C ALA A 86 2.20 8.24 -0.54
N LYS A 87 1.66 7.78 0.59
CA LYS A 87 2.19 8.08 1.94
C LYS A 87 3.62 7.57 2.08
N LEU A 88 3.90 6.31 1.71
CA LEU A 88 5.25 5.73 1.71
C LEU A 88 6.24 6.62 0.91
N LYS A 89 5.89 6.96 -0.34
CA LYS A 89 6.74 7.76 -1.22
C LYS A 89 6.97 9.17 -0.70
N ASN A 90 5.92 9.85 -0.24
CA ASN A 90 6.03 11.22 0.28
C ASN A 90 6.79 11.28 1.60
N THR A 91 6.73 10.23 2.44
CA THR A 91 7.59 10.14 3.61
C THR A 91 9.06 10.05 3.21
N LEU A 92 9.42 9.22 2.21
CA LEU A 92 10.80 9.13 1.73
C LEU A 92 11.29 10.45 1.12
N ARG A 93 10.45 11.13 0.33
CA ARG A 93 10.78 12.45 -0.23
C ARG A 93 10.99 13.50 0.86
N TRP A 94 10.09 13.53 1.85
CA TRP A 94 10.25 14.40 3.01
C TRP A 94 11.57 14.14 3.77
N MET A 95 11.97 12.86 3.95
CA MET A 95 13.27 12.52 4.57
C MET A 95 14.46 13.06 3.76
N MET A 96 14.33 13.19 2.43
CA MET A 96 15.34 13.76 1.55
C MET A 96 15.29 15.29 1.43
N GLY A 97 14.30 15.96 2.04
CA GLY A 97 14.06 17.40 1.85
C GLY A 97 13.46 17.74 0.49
N GLU A 98 12.87 16.76 -0.19
CA GLU A 98 12.23 16.91 -1.50
C GLU A 98 10.74 17.28 -1.35
N ASP A 99 10.21 18.00 -2.33
CA ASP A 99 8.79 18.36 -2.37
C ASP A 99 7.90 17.12 -2.46
N GLN A 100 6.74 17.15 -1.84
CA GLN A 100 5.78 16.05 -1.90
C GLN A 100 5.20 15.91 -3.30
N ILE A 101 4.98 14.69 -3.75
CA ILE A 101 4.27 14.44 -5.01
C ILE A 101 2.81 14.83 -4.79
N THR A 102 2.32 15.78 -5.60
CA THR A 102 0.90 16.05 -5.69
C THR A 102 0.39 15.61 -7.07
N HIS A 103 -0.77 14.97 -7.10
CA HIS A 103 -1.40 14.54 -8.36
C HIS A 103 -2.09 15.70 -9.10
N LEU A 104 -1.65 16.95 -8.86
CA LEU A 104 -2.20 18.15 -9.49
C LEU A 104 -1.77 18.26 -10.96
N GLY A 105 -0.68 17.60 -11.35
CA GLY A 105 -0.18 17.53 -12.73
C GLY A 105 0.53 18.80 -13.22
N ARG A 106 0.36 19.94 -12.55
CA ARG A 106 1.05 21.21 -12.90
C ARG A 106 2.56 21.17 -12.66
N GLU A 107 2.99 20.39 -11.68
CA GLU A 107 4.39 20.22 -11.27
C GLU A 107 5.32 19.71 -12.39
N TYR A 108 4.78 19.08 -13.45
CA TYR A 108 5.55 18.52 -14.56
C TYR A 108 5.42 19.29 -15.88
N TYR A 109 4.50 20.25 -15.97
CA TYR A 109 4.21 21.00 -17.20
C TYR A 109 4.59 22.49 -17.11
N ASP A 110 4.68 23.06 -15.90
CA ASP A 110 5.03 24.47 -15.74
C ASP A 110 6.53 24.77 -16.00
N GLU A 111 7.36 23.73 -16.16
CA GLU A 111 8.77 23.82 -16.61
C GLU A 111 8.97 23.59 -18.13
N ALA A 112 7.90 23.42 -18.92
CA ALA A 112 7.95 23.23 -20.37
C ALA A 112 7.65 24.51 -21.17
#